data_AF-A0A6B2QL94-F1
#
_entry.id   AF-A0A6B2QL94-F1
#
_cell.length_a   1.000
_cell.length_b   1.000
_cell.length_c   1.000
_cell.angle_alpha   90.00
_cell.angle_beta   90.00
_cell.angle_gamma   90.00
#
_symmetry.space_group_name_H-M   'P 1'
#
loop_
_entity.id
_entity.type
_entity.pdbx_description
1 polymer ?
#
loop_
_entity_poly.entity_id
_entity_poly.type
_entity_poly.pdbx_seq_one_letter_code
_entity_poly.pdbx_strand_id
1 'polypeptide(L)'
;MAGGSQIIINKNGITLITPAKFEVKAGQHLFKGGAEVGVNIQGLPAYEAYNEKFQMLLPSGEPMKKVDYKISTDGNEYISQADDKGRSKRIHTSKEENLKLDLNWIS
;
A
#
# COMPACT_ATOMS: atom_id res chain seq x y z
N MET A 1 21.90 39.68 11.37
CA MET A 1 20.63 40.21 10.81
C MET A 1 19.94 39.10 10.04
N ALA A 2 18.69 38.77 10.35
CA ALA A 2 17.86 37.89 9.52
C ALA A 2 17.37 38.72 8.32
N GLY A 3 17.98 38.53 7.15
CA GLY A 3 17.85 39.39 5.96
C GLY A 3 16.50 39.32 5.23
N GLY A 4 15.38 39.27 5.95
CA GLY A 4 14.03 39.22 5.37
C GLY A 4 13.28 37.89 5.56
N SER A 5 13.79 36.97 6.39
CA SER A 5 13.08 35.73 6.69
C SER A 5 11.92 35.96 7.67
N GLN A 6 10.77 35.32 7.44
CA GLN A 6 9.55 35.45 8.24
C GLN A 6 8.87 34.09 8.45
N ILE A 7 8.20 33.94 9.59
CA ILE A 7 7.29 32.82 9.88
C ILE A 7 5.90 33.43 10.10
N ILE A 8 4.92 33.01 9.31
CA ILE A 8 3.53 33.44 9.43
C ILE A 8 2.70 32.26 9.97
N ILE A 9 1.98 32.48 11.07
CA ILE A 9 1.10 31.48 11.69
C ILE A 9 -0.31 32.08 11.76
N ASN A 10 -1.27 31.43 11.11
CA ASN A 10 -2.67 31.89 11.10
C ASN A 10 -3.65 30.70 10.91
N LYS A 11 -4.94 31.00 10.73
CA LYS A 11 -6.01 30.00 10.50
C LYS A 11 -5.70 28.99 9.39
N ASN A 12 -4.93 29.38 8.38
CA ASN A 12 -4.61 28.55 7.22
C ASN A 12 -3.35 27.68 7.43
N GLY A 13 -2.64 27.85 8.55
CA GLY A 13 -1.45 27.06 8.90
C GLY A 13 -0.19 27.89 9.12
N ILE A 14 0.96 27.29 8.81
CA ILE A 14 2.31 27.85 9.01
C ILE A 14 2.97 28.07 7.65
N THR A 15 3.44 29.28 7.39
CA THR A 15 4.17 29.64 6.16
C THR A 15 5.56 30.19 6.50
N LEU A 16 6.58 29.72 5.78
CA LEU A 16 7.97 30.12 5.96
C LEU A 16 8.43 30.90 4.73
N ILE A 17 8.85 32.14 4.93
CA ILE A 17 9.33 33.04 3.87
C ILE A 17 10.82 33.27 4.14
N THR A 18 11.67 33.03 3.14
CA THR A 18 13.10 33.30 3.24
C THR A 18 13.65 33.69 1.86
N PRO A 19 14.53 34.71 1.77
CA PRO A 19 15.14 35.09 0.49
C PRO A 19 16.22 34.10 0.01
N ALA A 20 16.66 33.19 0.89
CA ALA A 20 17.67 32.17 0.62
C ALA A 20 17.16 30.77 1.00
N LYS A 21 17.97 29.73 0.77
CA LYS A 21 17.64 28.31 1.01
C LYS A 21 16.99 28.09 2.38
N PHE A 22 15.85 27.40 2.36
CA PHE A 22 15.26 26.83 3.57
C PHE A 22 15.82 25.43 3.80
N GLU A 23 16.55 25.23 4.90
CA GLU A 23 17.11 23.94 5.28
C GLU A 23 16.52 23.49 6.62
N VAL A 24 15.90 22.31 6.63
CA VAL A 24 15.26 21.73 7.82
C VAL A 24 16.04 20.53 8.29
N LYS A 25 16.48 20.55 9.55
CA LYS A 25 17.06 19.39 10.22
C LYS A 25 15.95 18.52 10.81
N ALA A 26 15.27 17.80 9.91
CA ALA A 26 14.04 17.03 10.18
C ALA A 26 14.27 15.66 10.83
N GLY A 27 15.36 15.43 11.57
CA GLY A 27 15.71 14.12 12.13
C GLY A 27 14.69 13.56 13.15
N GLN A 28 13.85 14.42 13.72
CA GLN A 28 12.76 14.04 14.62
C GLN A 28 11.37 14.17 13.99
N HIS A 29 11.28 14.47 12.68
CA HIS A 29 9.97 14.50 12.02
C HIS A 29 9.40 13.08 12.01
N LEU A 30 8.16 12.93 12.47
CA LEU A 30 7.42 11.69 12.31
C LEU A 30 7.01 11.55 10.84
N PHE A 31 7.81 10.83 10.07
CA PHE A 31 7.42 10.38 8.75
C PHE A 31 6.40 9.24 8.92
N LYS A 32 5.12 9.55 8.78
CA LYS A 32 4.12 8.49 8.60
C LYS A 32 4.45 7.77 7.30
N GLY A 33 4.68 6.46 7.38
CA GLY A 33 4.93 5.64 6.19
C GLY A 33 3.79 5.74 5.18
N GLY A 34 4.06 5.35 3.93
CA GLY A 34 3.01 5.22 2.93
C GLY A 34 1.92 4.27 3.43
N ALA A 35 0.65 4.60 3.14
CA ALA A 35 -0.43 3.66 3.37
C ALA A 35 -0.24 2.44 2.46
N GLU A 36 -0.47 1.22 2.97
CA GLU A 36 -0.55 0.04 2.12
C GLU A 36 -1.73 0.21 1.16
N VAL A 37 -1.44 0.57 -0.09
CA VAL A 37 -2.39 0.49 -1.20
C VAL A 37 -2.34 -0.93 -1.75
N GLY A 38 -3.50 -1.46 -2.16
CA GLY A 38 -3.56 -2.73 -2.84
C GLY A 38 -2.90 -2.65 -4.22
N VAL A 39 -3.04 -3.73 -4.98
CA VAL A 39 -2.56 -3.82 -6.36
C VAL A 39 -3.71 -4.12 -7.31
N ASN A 40 -3.58 -3.82 -8.59
CA ASN A 40 -4.47 -4.39 -9.60
C ASN A 40 -4.05 -5.81 -9.98
N ILE A 41 -4.79 -6.47 -10.87
CA ILE A 41 -4.48 -7.83 -11.34
C ILE A 41 -3.13 -7.93 -12.09
N GLN A 42 -2.53 -6.80 -12.49
CA GLN A 42 -1.19 -6.74 -13.10
C GLN A 42 -0.08 -6.53 -12.06
N GLY A 43 -0.42 -6.47 -10.78
CA GLY A 43 0.52 -6.26 -9.68
C GLY A 43 0.98 -4.82 -9.48
N LEU A 44 0.35 -3.85 -10.16
CA LEU A 44 0.67 -2.43 -10.00
C LEU A 44 -0.13 -1.81 -8.84
N PRO A 45 0.43 -0.86 -8.06
CA PRO A 45 -0.32 -0.15 -7.03
C PRO A 45 -1.61 0.45 -7.59
N ALA A 46 -2.75 0.15 -6.96
CA ALA A 46 -4.05 0.58 -7.45
C ALA A 46 -5.00 0.94 -6.30
N TYR A 47 -5.93 1.84 -6.60
CA TYR A 47 -7.00 2.25 -5.70
C TYR A 47 -8.27 2.47 -6.49
N GLU A 48 -9.04 1.40 -6.65
CA GLU A 48 -10.30 1.39 -7.39
C GLU A 48 -11.48 0.98 -6.50
N ALA A 49 -12.70 1.20 -7.01
CA ALA A 49 -13.95 1.06 -6.26
C ALA A 49 -14.17 -0.36 -5.75
N TYR A 50 -13.85 -1.37 -6.57
CA TYR A 50 -13.97 -2.78 -6.20
C TYR A 50 -12.63 -3.27 -5.68
N ASN A 51 -12.67 -4.00 -4.58
CA ASN A 51 -11.48 -4.58 -4.01
C ASN A 51 -11.77 -5.81 -3.15
N GLU A 52 -10.86 -6.77 -3.21
CA GLU A 52 -10.95 -8.03 -2.47
C GLU A 52 -9.62 -8.39 -1.83
N LYS A 53 -9.69 -9.17 -0.74
CA LYS A 53 -8.52 -9.70 -0.05
C LYS A 53 -8.87 -11.08 0.49
N PHE A 54 -8.01 -12.04 0.23
CA PHE A 54 -8.20 -13.42 0.67
C PHE A 54 -7.42 -13.71 1.94
N GLN A 55 -7.95 -14.61 2.77
CA GLN A 55 -7.24 -15.19 3.90
C GLN A 55 -7.16 -16.71 3.73
N MET A 56 -5.93 -17.21 3.72
CA MET A 56 -5.57 -18.60 3.55
C MET A 56 -5.25 -19.21 4.91
N LEU A 57 -5.99 -20.24 5.28
CA LEU A 57 -5.85 -20.95 6.55
C LEU A 57 -5.56 -22.44 6.29
N LEU A 58 -4.78 -23.04 7.18
CA LEU A 58 -4.63 -24.48 7.31
C LEU A 58 -5.98 -25.09 7.77
N PRO A 59 -6.19 -26.41 7.60
CA PRO A 59 -7.35 -27.09 8.17
C PRO A 59 -7.48 -26.92 9.69
N SER A 60 -6.37 -26.68 10.40
CA SER A 60 -6.36 -26.36 11.83
C SER A 60 -6.92 -24.97 12.16
N GLY A 61 -7.15 -24.11 11.16
CA GLY A 61 -7.53 -22.70 11.31
C GLY A 61 -6.34 -21.74 11.44
N GLU A 62 -5.11 -22.26 11.48
CA GLU A 62 -3.91 -21.43 11.55
C GLU A 62 -3.58 -20.77 10.20
N PRO A 63 -3.01 -19.55 10.18
CA PRO A 63 -2.69 -18.88 8.93
C PRO A 63 -1.62 -19.60 8.12
N MET A 64 -1.85 -19.77 6.82
CA MET A 64 -0.83 -20.24 5.87
C MET A 64 0.14 -19.09 5.56
N LYS A 65 1.14 -18.91 6.43
CA LYS A 65 2.12 -17.82 6.31
C LYS A 65 3.08 -18.09 5.16
N LYS A 66 3.40 -17.03 4.42
CA LYS A 66 4.43 -17.05 3.37
C LYS A 66 4.22 -18.14 2.30
N VAL A 67 2.97 -18.57 2.10
CA VAL A 67 2.62 -19.46 0.99
C VAL A 67 2.52 -18.63 -0.29
N ASP A 68 3.06 -19.17 -1.38
CA ASP A 68 2.88 -18.58 -2.70
C ASP A 68 1.47 -18.89 -3.21
N TYR A 69 0.80 -17.86 -3.70
CA TYR A 69 -0.56 -17.95 -4.23
C TYR A 69 -0.63 -17.26 -5.59
N LYS A 70 -1.67 -17.62 -6.34
CA LYS A 70 -2.05 -17.00 -7.60
C LYS A 70 -3.49 -16.52 -7.51
N ILE A 71 -3.74 -15.28 -7.91
CA ILE A 71 -5.09 -14.74 -8.14
C ILE A 71 -5.27 -14.59 -9.64
N SER A 72 -6.33 -15.18 -10.19
CA SER A 72 -6.62 -15.16 -11.63
C SER A 72 -7.98 -14.54 -11.92
N THR A 73 -8.08 -13.86 -13.05
CA THR A 73 -9.31 -13.37 -13.71
C THR A 73 -9.45 -14.04 -15.08
N ASP A 74 -10.45 -13.69 -15.87
CA ASP A 74 -10.69 -14.26 -17.21
C ASP A 74 -9.51 -14.08 -18.21
N GLY A 75 -8.54 -13.21 -17.93
CA GLY A 75 -7.39 -13.03 -18.81
C GLY A 75 -6.08 -12.57 -18.17
N ASN A 76 -6.05 -12.33 -16.85
CA ASN A 76 -4.85 -11.89 -16.15
C ASN A 76 -4.64 -12.70 -14.86
N GLU A 77 -3.38 -12.85 -14.47
CA GLU A 77 -2.97 -13.51 -13.24
C GLU A 77 -1.97 -12.66 -12.45
N TYR A 78 -2.07 -12.78 -11.12
CA TYR A 78 -1.18 -12.15 -10.17
C TYR A 78 -0.66 -13.18 -9.19
N ILE A 79 0.66 -13.36 -9.15
CA ILE A 79 1.34 -14.28 -8.23
C ILE A 79 2.04 -13.46 -7.16
N SER A 80 1.86 -13.84 -5.90
CA SER A 80 2.54 -13.22 -4.77
C SER A 80 2.58 -14.18 -3.59
N GLN A 81 3.35 -13.80 -2.58
CA GLN A 81 3.41 -14.50 -1.31
C GLN A 81 2.45 -13.90 -0.29
N ALA A 82 1.84 -14.77 0.53
CA ALA A 82 0.94 -14.39 1.63
C ALA A 82 1.69 -13.71 2.79
N ASP A 83 1.02 -12.81 3.50
CA ASP A 83 1.59 -12.20 4.70
C ASP A 83 1.65 -13.16 5.91
N ASP A 84 2.19 -12.71 7.04
CA ASP A 84 2.31 -13.52 8.26
C ASP A 84 0.96 -13.90 8.91
N LYS A 85 -0.14 -13.38 8.40
CA LYS A 85 -1.51 -13.76 8.78
C LYS A 85 -2.20 -14.59 7.69
N GLY A 86 -1.44 -15.07 6.70
CA GLY A 86 -1.94 -15.85 5.58
C GLY A 86 -2.82 -15.04 4.63
N ARG A 87 -2.65 -13.72 4.55
CA ARG A 87 -3.52 -12.88 3.72
C ARG A 87 -2.84 -12.53 2.39
N SER A 88 -3.64 -12.47 1.33
CA SER A 88 -3.20 -11.96 0.04
C SER A 88 -2.95 -10.43 0.11
N LYS A 89 -2.34 -9.87 -0.93
CA LYS A 89 -2.46 -8.45 -1.21
C LYS A 89 -3.92 -8.13 -1.52
N ARG A 90 -4.34 -6.90 -1.21
CA ARG A 90 -5.66 -6.42 -1.62
C ARG A 90 -5.62 -6.20 -3.13
N ILE A 91 -6.51 -6.86 -3.86
CA ILE A 91 -6.64 -6.69 -5.31
C ILE A 91 -7.72 -5.64 -5.56
N HIS A 92 -7.44 -4.66 -6.41
CA HIS A 92 -8.37 -3.65 -6.88
C HIS A 92 -8.74 -3.92 -8.34
N THR A 93 -10.00 -3.70 -8.67
CA THR A 93 -10.53 -3.81 -10.04
C THR A 93 -11.44 -2.61 -10.34
N SER A 94 -11.46 -2.17 -11.60
CA SER A 94 -12.30 -1.04 -12.03
C SER A 94 -13.79 -1.38 -12.05
N LYS A 95 -14.12 -2.67 -12.15
CA LYS A 95 -15.47 -3.24 -12.19
C LYS A 95 -15.52 -4.49 -11.32
N GLU A 96 -16.72 -5.00 -11.07
CA GLU A 96 -16.90 -6.30 -10.44
C GLU A 96 -16.31 -7.40 -11.33
N GLU A 97 -15.41 -8.21 -10.78
CA GLU A 97 -14.75 -9.32 -11.48
C GLU A 97 -14.66 -10.54 -10.58
N ASN A 98 -14.84 -11.74 -11.16
CA ASN A 98 -14.68 -12.99 -10.43
C ASN A 98 -13.19 -13.30 -10.27
N LEU A 99 -12.69 -13.20 -9.03
CA LEU A 99 -11.33 -13.59 -8.68
C LEU A 99 -11.29 -15.07 -8.28
N LYS A 100 -10.30 -15.80 -8.80
CA LYS A 100 -10.00 -17.17 -8.38
C LYS A 100 -8.66 -17.20 -7.68
N LEU A 101 -8.62 -17.79 -6.49
CA LEU A 101 -7.41 -17.99 -5.71
C LEU A 101 -6.96 -19.45 -5.82
N ASP A 102 -5.72 -19.65 -6.23
CA ASP A 102 -5.05 -20.94 -6.27
C ASP A 102 -3.77 -20.87 -5.42
N LEU A 103 -3.45 -21.96 -4.73
CA LEU A 103 -2.14 -22.10 -4.09
C LEU A 103 -1.11 -22.46 -5.16
N ASN A 104 -0.02 -21.69 -5.22
CA ASN A 104 1.01 -21.86 -6.24
C ASN A 104 2.20 -22.62 -5.65
N TRP A 105 2.07 -23.94 -5.55
CA TRP A 105 3.15 -24.81 -5.08
C TRP A 105 4.18 -24.98 -6.19
N ILE A 106 5.41 -24.50 -5.96
CA ILE A 106 6.54 -24.87 -6.81
C ILE A 106 6.89 -26.33 -6.45
N SER A 107 6.74 -27.23 -7.42
CA SER A 107 7.24 -28.61 -7.34
C SER A 107 8.74 -28.68 -7.55
#